data_AF-A0AAJ1SAN4-F1
#
_entry.id   AF-A0AAJ1SAN4-F1
#
_cell.length_a   1.000
_cell.length_b   1.000
_cell.length_c   1.000
_cell.angle_alpha   90.00
_cell.angle_beta   90.00
_cell.angle_gamma   90.00
#
_symmetry.space_group_name_H-M   'P 1'
#
loop_
_entity.id
_entity.type
_entity.pdbx_description
1 polymer ?
#
loop_
_entity_poly.entity_id
_entity_poly.type
_entity_poly.pdbx_seq_one_letter_code
_entity_poly.pdbx_strand_id
1 'polypeptide(L)'
;MSEETAGASVKVVVSAALSDRFDKRYVVVDTATGEIVDDAQGYGYKSAQDAHRAHGYKSMPPNKKRQRDAAKRQAQRWCAQHSEFMQHVEQAMFYALKDGQNLTEEDLRAVLDEHGVELPFPVKDLMRNW
;
A
#
# COMPACT_ATOMS: atom_id res chain seq x y z
N MET A 1 -30.45 16.06 17.04
CA MET A 1 -30.35 16.06 15.57
C MET A 1 -28.95 15.56 15.25
N SER A 2 -28.75 14.25 15.31
CA SER A 2 -27.46 13.64 15.03
C SER A 2 -27.41 13.37 13.54
N GLU A 3 -26.58 14.11 12.81
CA GLU A 3 -26.27 13.79 11.41
C GLU A 3 -25.56 12.45 11.39
N GLU A 4 -26.33 11.44 11.01
CA GLU A 4 -25.86 10.14 10.60
C GLU A 4 -24.90 10.36 9.42
N THR A 5 -23.60 10.26 9.67
CA THR A 5 -22.58 10.30 8.61
C THR A 5 -22.79 9.08 7.73
N ALA A 6 -23.67 9.19 6.73
CA ALA A 6 -23.67 8.31 5.58
C ALA A 6 -22.24 8.32 5.06
N GLY A 7 -21.56 7.17 5.09
CA GLY A 7 -20.17 7.07 4.66
C GLY A 7 -20.07 7.63 3.25
N ALA A 8 -19.45 8.81 3.12
CA ALA A 8 -19.38 9.55 1.87
C ALA A 8 -18.75 8.64 0.81
N SER A 9 -19.60 8.13 -0.09
CA SER A 9 -19.13 7.30 -1.18
C SER A 9 -18.47 8.22 -2.18
N VAL A 10 -17.25 7.91 -2.59
CA VAL A 10 -16.54 8.66 -3.61
C VAL A 10 -16.43 7.86 -4.90
N LYS A 11 -16.40 8.54 -6.04
CA LYS A 11 -16.08 7.94 -7.34
C LYS A 11 -14.92 8.69 -7.98
N VAL A 12 -14.19 8.00 -8.84
CA VAL A 12 -13.13 8.60 -9.65
C VAL A 12 -13.66 8.85 -11.06
N VAL A 13 -13.48 10.07 -11.56
CA VAL A 13 -13.98 10.49 -12.87
C VAL A 13 -12.86 11.16 -13.68
N VAL A 14 -13.00 11.14 -15.00
CA VAL A 14 -12.12 11.92 -15.89
C VAL A 14 -12.53 13.39 -15.81
N SER A 15 -11.57 14.27 -15.52
CA SER A 15 -11.78 15.72 -15.50
C SER A 15 -11.60 16.29 -16.90
N ALA A 16 -12.68 16.76 -17.52
CA ALA A 16 -12.59 17.41 -18.83
C ALA A 16 -11.74 18.70 -18.80
N ALA A 17 -11.70 19.41 -17.67
CA ALA A 17 -10.93 20.64 -17.52
C ALA A 17 -9.42 20.39 -17.41
N LEU A 18 -9.02 19.24 -16.87
CA LEU A 18 -7.61 18.87 -16.68
C LEU A 18 -7.10 17.91 -17.75
N SER A 19 -7.99 17.30 -18.52
CA SER A 19 -7.63 16.35 -19.56
C SER A 19 -7.49 17.03 -20.91
N ASP A 20 -6.62 16.48 -21.74
CA ASP A 20 -6.60 16.75 -23.18
C ASP A 20 -6.89 15.48 -23.99
N ARG A 21 -6.74 15.56 -25.32
CA ARG A 21 -7.01 14.45 -26.24
C ARG A 21 -6.13 13.21 -25.98
N PHE A 22 -4.91 13.41 -25.47
CA PHE A 22 -3.89 12.38 -25.32
C PHE A 22 -3.56 12.07 -23.86
N ASP A 23 -3.84 12.99 -22.95
CA ASP A 23 -3.54 12.86 -21.52
C ASP A 23 -4.81 13.03 -20.68
N LYS A 24 -5.35 11.90 -20.22
CA LYS A 24 -6.53 11.85 -19.36
C LYS A 24 -6.14 12.09 -17.91
N ARG A 25 -6.81 13.04 -17.26
CA ARG A 25 -6.63 13.36 -15.85
C ARG A 25 -7.84 12.97 -15.04
N TYR A 26 -7.60 12.32 -13.91
CA TYR A 26 -8.63 11.77 -13.03
C TYR A 26 -8.73 12.57 -11.74
N VAL A 27 -9.95 12.79 -11.26
CA VAL A 27 -10.25 13.46 -9.99
C VAL A 27 -11.22 12.63 -9.16
N VAL A 28 -11.20 12.81 -7.85
CA VAL A 28 -12.10 12.14 -6.91
C VAL A 28 -13.25 13.08 -6.62
N VAL A 29 -14.48 12.59 -6.79
CA VAL A 29 -15.70 13.35 -6.53
C VAL A 29 -16.57 12.63 -5.52
N ASP A 30 -17.22 13.40 -4.67
CA ASP A 30 -18.26 12.91 -3.77
C ASP A 30 -19.50 12.52 -4.59
N THR A 31 -20.07 11.34 -4.33
CA THR A 31 -21.19 10.85 -5.15
C THR A 31 -22.52 11.51 -4.83
N ALA A 32 -22.69 12.07 -3.63
CA ALA A 32 -23.94 12.70 -3.21
C ALA A 32 -24.03 14.15 -3.69
N THR A 33 -22.93 14.90 -3.58
CA THR A 33 -22.86 16.33 -3.91
C THR A 33 -22.33 16.60 -5.31
N GLY A 34 -21.52 15.68 -5.85
CA GLY A 34 -20.78 15.90 -7.09
C GLY A 34 -19.56 16.80 -6.94
N GLU A 35 -19.23 17.23 -5.72
CA GLU A 35 -18.08 18.09 -5.46
C GLU A 35 -16.75 17.35 -5.62
N ILE A 36 -15.73 18.08 -6.05
CA ILE A 36 -14.36 17.56 -6.14
C ILE A 36 -13.78 17.49 -4.73
N VAL A 37 -13.47 16.27 -4.30
CA VAL A 37 -12.84 15.98 -3.00
C VAL A 37 -11.32 15.98 -3.12
N ASP A 38 -10.80 15.57 -4.28
CA ASP A 38 -9.35 15.52 -4.53
C ASP A 38 -9.04 15.62 -6.03
N ASP A 39 -8.35 16.67 -6.44
CA ASP A 39 -7.91 16.91 -7.81
C ASP A 39 -6.38 16.87 -7.97
N ALA A 40 -5.67 16.30 -6.99
CA ALA A 40 -4.22 16.32 -6.95
C ALA A 40 -3.63 17.76 -7.05
N GLN A 41 -4.22 18.71 -6.32
CA GLN A 41 -3.80 20.13 -6.31
C GLN A 41 -3.91 20.79 -7.68
N GLY A 42 -5.00 20.49 -8.40
CA GLY A 42 -5.29 21.05 -9.72
C GLY A 42 -4.56 20.39 -10.90
N TYR A 43 -3.77 19.32 -10.68
CA TYR A 43 -3.09 18.59 -11.77
C TYR A 43 -3.86 17.37 -12.29
N GLY A 44 -4.71 16.80 -11.44
CA GLY A 44 -5.36 15.51 -11.66
C GLY A 44 -4.39 14.32 -11.68
N TYR A 45 -4.89 13.16 -11.32
CA TYR A 45 -4.14 11.90 -11.35
C TYR A 45 -4.00 11.39 -12.78
N LYS A 46 -2.88 10.69 -13.08
CA LYS A 46 -2.65 10.07 -14.40
C LYS A 46 -3.46 8.80 -14.62
N SER A 47 -3.96 8.20 -13.54
CA SER A 47 -4.79 7.00 -13.59
C SER A 47 -5.88 7.05 -12.53
N ALA A 48 -6.99 6.35 -12.79
CA ALA A 48 -8.04 6.20 -11.80
C ALA A 48 -7.58 5.44 -10.55
N GLN A 49 -6.67 4.48 -10.74
CA GLN A 49 -6.09 3.68 -9.65
C GLN A 49 -5.26 4.53 -8.70
N ASP A 50 -4.47 5.47 -9.22
CA ASP A 50 -3.70 6.41 -8.40
C ASP A 50 -4.61 7.33 -7.58
N ALA A 51 -5.70 7.83 -8.19
CA ALA A 51 -6.69 8.64 -7.51
C ALA A 51 -7.36 7.86 -6.35
N HIS A 52 -7.79 6.62 -6.61
CA HIS A 52 -8.34 5.74 -5.57
C HIS A 52 -7.34 5.48 -4.44
N ARG A 53 -6.09 5.18 -4.79
CA ARG A 53 -5.02 4.90 -3.80
C ARG A 53 -4.73 6.14 -2.95
N ALA A 54 -4.64 7.31 -3.56
CA ALA A 54 -4.38 8.56 -2.86
C ALA A 54 -5.53 8.90 -1.91
N HIS A 55 -6.78 8.80 -2.38
CA HIS A 55 -7.94 9.04 -1.55
C HIS A 55 -8.00 8.05 -0.38
N GLY A 56 -7.85 6.74 -0.64
CA GLY A 56 -7.86 5.71 0.40
C GLY A 56 -6.76 5.88 1.46
N TYR A 57 -5.62 6.46 1.09
CA TYR A 57 -4.58 6.84 2.05
C TYR A 57 -4.99 8.03 2.92
N LYS A 58 -5.55 9.08 2.31
CA LYS A 58 -5.98 10.31 3.00
C LYS A 58 -7.19 10.07 3.93
N SER A 59 -8.14 9.23 3.52
CA SER A 59 -9.34 8.90 4.29
C SER A 59 -9.12 7.80 5.33
N MET A 60 -7.90 7.25 5.44
CA MET A 60 -7.58 6.19 6.39
C MET A 60 -7.76 6.66 7.85
N PRO A 61 -8.56 5.94 8.67
CA PRO A 61 -8.74 6.30 10.08
C PRO A 61 -7.40 6.35 10.84
N PRO A 62 -7.21 7.31 11.78
CA PRO A 62 -5.95 7.45 12.52
C PRO A 62 -5.49 6.17 13.22
N ASN A 63 -6.43 5.37 13.75
CA ASN A 63 -6.10 4.09 14.39
C ASN A 63 -5.51 3.08 13.37
N LYS A 64 -6.14 2.91 12.20
CA LYS A 64 -5.61 2.05 11.13
C LYS A 64 -4.23 2.51 10.65
N LYS A 65 -4.03 3.83 10.53
CA LYS A 65 -2.72 4.40 10.19
C LYS A 65 -1.67 4.06 11.25
N ARG A 66 -1.99 4.23 12.55
CA ARG A 66 -1.10 3.88 13.67
C ARG A 66 -0.73 2.39 13.67
N GLN A 67 -1.69 1.50 13.43
CA GLN A 67 -1.44 0.06 13.35
C GLN A 67 -0.49 -0.28 12.21
N ARG A 68 -0.72 0.25 11.00
CA ARG A 68 0.18 0.08 9.86
C ARG A 68 1.59 0.58 10.18
N ASP A 69 1.71 1.77 10.75
CA ASP A 69 3.00 2.38 11.07
C ASP A 69 3.70 1.63 12.24
N ALA A 70 2.94 0.98 13.13
CA ALA A 70 3.49 0.09 14.16
C ALA A 70 4.02 -1.21 13.56
N ALA A 71 3.26 -1.88 12.70
CA ALA A 71 3.67 -3.10 12.00
C ALA A 71 4.95 -2.86 11.17
N LYS A 72 4.98 -1.75 10.41
CA LYS A 72 6.18 -1.36 9.66
C LYS A 72 7.40 -1.19 10.57
N ARG A 73 7.27 -0.45 11.67
CA ARG A 73 8.37 -0.23 12.62
C ARG A 73 8.82 -1.51 13.31
N GLN A 74 7.89 -2.42 13.62
CA GLN A 74 8.19 -3.71 14.23
C GLN A 74 9.02 -4.58 13.28
N ALA A 75 8.57 -4.72 12.02
CA ALA A 75 9.30 -5.46 10.99
C ALA A 75 10.70 -4.88 10.74
N GLN A 76 10.80 -3.57 10.51
CA GLN A 76 12.09 -2.90 10.26
C GLN A 76 13.08 -3.06 11.42
N ARG A 77 12.59 -2.92 12.66
CA ARG A 77 13.42 -3.13 13.85
C ARG A 77 13.90 -4.58 13.95
N TRP A 78 13.03 -5.53 13.63
CA TRP A 78 13.38 -6.93 13.65
C TRP A 78 14.43 -7.25 12.58
N CYS A 79 14.28 -6.77 11.34
CA CYS A 79 15.29 -6.95 10.28
C CYS A 79 16.65 -6.39 10.69
N ALA A 80 16.67 -5.20 11.31
CA ALA A 80 17.90 -4.58 11.78
C ALA A 80 18.60 -5.39 12.90
N GLN A 81 17.86 -6.18 13.67
CA GLN A 81 18.41 -7.06 14.72
C GLN A 81 18.81 -8.45 14.18
N HIS A 82 18.31 -8.84 13.00
CA HIS A 82 18.48 -10.17 12.43
C HIS A 82 19.13 -10.10 11.04
N SER A 83 20.16 -9.25 10.90
CA SER A 83 20.82 -9.00 9.60
C SER A 83 21.44 -10.25 8.98
N GLU A 84 21.91 -11.21 9.78
CA GLU A 84 22.44 -12.49 9.27
C GLU A 84 21.33 -13.34 8.63
N PHE A 85 20.19 -13.50 9.32
CA PHE A 85 19.04 -14.18 8.75
C PHE A 85 18.56 -13.52 7.45
N MET A 86 18.53 -12.18 7.45
CA MET A 86 18.13 -11.38 6.30
C MET A 86 18.98 -11.66 5.04
N GLN A 87 20.27 -12.00 5.19
CA GLN A 87 21.11 -12.38 4.06
C GLN A 87 20.62 -13.65 3.37
N HIS A 88 20.09 -14.62 4.13
CA HIS A 88 19.51 -15.84 3.55
C HIS A 88 18.24 -15.53 2.75
N VAL A 89 17.41 -14.63 3.26
CA VAL A 89 16.20 -14.21 2.54
C VAL A 89 16.56 -13.39 1.29
N GLU A 90 17.55 -12.50 1.34
CA GLU A 90 18.09 -11.80 0.17
C GLU A 90 18.66 -12.78 -0.87
N GLN A 91 19.33 -13.84 -0.41
CA GLN A 91 19.87 -14.89 -1.27
C GLN A 91 18.75 -15.68 -1.97
N ALA A 92 17.68 -16.01 -1.25
CA ALA A 92 16.49 -16.65 -1.82
C ALA A 92 15.81 -15.75 -2.87
N MET A 93 15.67 -14.46 -2.56
CA MET A 93 15.14 -13.47 -3.50
C MET A 93 16.00 -13.37 -4.76
N PHE A 94 17.33 -13.36 -4.63
CA PHE A 94 18.25 -13.32 -5.75
C PHE A 94 18.08 -14.53 -6.69
N TYR A 95 17.93 -15.74 -6.12
CA TYR A 95 17.70 -16.94 -6.93
C TYR A 95 16.33 -16.94 -7.62
N ALA A 96 15.27 -16.53 -6.93
CA ALA A 96 13.95 -16.40 -7.55
C ALA A 96 13.98 -15.44 -8.76
N LEU A 97 14.65 -14.29 -8.61
CA LEU A 97 14.79 -13.31 -9.69
C LEU A 97 15.62 -13.84 -10.87
N LYS A 98 16.63 -14.68 -10.60
CA LYS A 98 17.42 -15.33 -11.67
C LYS A 98 16.56 -16.23 -12.55
N ASP A 99 15.52 -16.83 -11.98
CA ASP A 99 14.56 -17.69 -12.69
C ASP A 99 13.34 -16.91 -13.21
N GLY A 100 13.40 -15.57 -13.18
CA GLY A 100 12.31 -14.69 -13.62
C GLY A 100 11.09 -14.71 -12.70
N GLN A 101 11.24 -15.22 -11.47
CA GLN A 101 10.21 -15.27 -10.43
C GLN A 101 10.44 -14.17 -9.38
N ASN A 102 9.48 -13.98 -8.48
CA ASN A 102 9.64 -13.15 -7.28
C ASN A 102 9.54 -14.05 -6.05
N LEU A 103 10.22 -13.66 -4.96
CA LEU A 103 10.07 -14.31 -3.67
C LEU A 103 8.60 -14.27 -3.22
N THR A 104 8.05 -15.43 -2.87
CA THR A 104 6.67 -15.56 -2.38
C THR A 104 6.61 -15.66 -0.85
N GLU A 105 5.40 -15.58 -0.28
CA GLU A 105 5.20 -15.85 1.16
C GLU A 105 5.57 -17.31 1.52
N GLU A 106 5.43 -18.25 0.59
CA GLU A 106 5.78 -19.67 0.79
C GLU A 106 7.30 -19.85 0.85
N ASP A 107 8.03 -19.22 -0.07
CA ASP A 107 9.50 -19.23 -0.06
C ASP A 107 10.05 -18.64 1.24
N LEU A 108 9.49 -17.50 1.69
CA LEU A 108 9.91 -16.89 2.94
C LEU A 108 9.60 -17.77 4.16
N ARG A 109 8.47 -18.49 4.17
CA ARG A 109 8.19 -19.47 5.23
C ARG A 109 9.19 -20.62 5.21
N ALA A 110 9.55 -21.13 4.04
CA ALA A 110 10.56 -22.18 3.92
C ALA A 110 11.93 -21.72 4.46
N VAL A 111 12.34 -20.49 4.18
CA VAL A 111 13.59 -19.92 4.74
C VAL A 111 13.50 -19.76 6.25
N LEU A 112 12.36 -19.29 6.79
CA LEU A 112 12.16 -19.22 8.25
C LEU A 112 12.28 -20.59 8.91
N ASP A 113 11.65 -21.62 8.34
CA ASP A 113 11.67 -22.98 8.85
C ASP A 113 13.08 -23.61 8.78
N GLU A 114 13.80 -23.41 7.66
CA GLU A 114 15.17 -23.90 7.46
C GLU A 114 16.13 -23.35 8.52
N HIS A 115 15.95 -22.09 8.91
CA HIS A 115 16.79 -21.43 9.91
C HIS A 115 16.23 -21.50 11.34
N GLY A 116 15.08 -22.15 11.56
CA GLY A 116 14.43 -22.26 12.87
C GLY A 116 14.04 -20.91 13.47
N VAL A 117 13.67 -19.94 12.63
CA VAL A 117 13.35 -18.56 13.03
C VAL A 117 11.85 -18.36 13.14
N GLU A 118 11.38 -18.01 14.34
CA GLU A 118 9.99 -17.62 14.57
C GLU A 118 9.81 -16.10 14.49
N LEU A 119 8.77 -15.65 13.78
CA LEU A 119 8.44 -14.22 13.69
C LEU A 119 7.46 -13.79 14.78
N PRO A 120 7.72 -12.65 15.46
CA PRO A 120 6.76 -12.08 16.41
C PRO A 120 5.63 -11.28 15.74
N PHE A 121 5.49 -11.38 14.41
CA PHE A 121 4.49 -10.70 13.58
C PHE A 121 4.23 -11.50 12.29
N PRO A 122 3.17 -11.20 11.54
CA PRO A 122 2.84 -11.93 10.31
C PRO A 122 3.97 -11.89 9.27
N VAL A 123 4.22 -13.01 8.58
CA VAL A 123 5.18 -13.13 7.46
C VAL A 123 4.99 -12.04 6.41
N LYS A 124 3.72 -11.72 6.11
CA LYS A 124 3.36 -10.66 5.15
C LYS A 124 3.86 -9.28 5.56
N ASP A 125 3.94 -9.00 6.86
CA ASP A 125 4.49 -7.74 7.35
C ASP A 125 6.02 -7.71 7.22
N LEU A 126 6.69 -8.86 7.30
CA LEU A 126 8.12 -8.95 6.95
C LEU A 126 8.33 -8.61 5.47
N MET A 127 7.70 -9.35 4.56
CA MET A 127 7.84 -9.15 3.09
C MET A 127 7.57 -7.72 2.63
N ARG A 128 6.66 -7.02 3.32
CA ARG A 128 6.24 -5.68 2.94
C ARG A 128 7.14 -4.57 3.47
N ASN A 129 7.86 -4.81 4.56
CA ASN A 129 8.49 -3.74 5.34
C ASN A 129 9.97 -3.96 5.67
N TRP A 130 10.54 -5.11 5.31
CA TRP A 130 11.98 -5.34 5.27
C TRP A 130 12.66 -4.50 4.18
#